data_AF-A0A953XH95-F1
#
_entry.id   AF-A0A953XH95-F1
#
_cell.length_a   1.000
_cell.length_b   1.000
_cell.length_c   1.000
_cell.angle_alpha   90.00
_cell.angle_beta   90.00
_cell.angle_gamma   90.00
#
_symmetry.space_group_name_H-M   'P 1'
#
loop_
_entity.id
_entity.type
_entity.pdbx_description
1 polymer ?
#
loop_
_entity_poly.entity_id
_entity_poly.type
_entity_poly.pdbx_seq_one_letter_code
_entity_poly.pdbx_strand_id
1 'polypeptide(L)' 'MTRLRLQAWAAILALLITAAFAIHPGPYEMAAFVFFAQPLFLIVFISYAWRVVKDLRQKGVL' A
#
# COMPACT_ATOMS: atom_id res chain seq x y z
N MET A 1 11.00 -14.67 -2.63
CA MET A 1 9.77 -14.42 -3.42
C MET A 1 8.52 -14.15 -2.57
N THR A 2 8.40 -14.68 -1.36
CA THR A 2 7.21 -14.54 -0.47
C THR A 2 6.90 -13.11 -0.03
N ARG A 3 7.90 -12.26 0.26
CA ARG A 3 7.68 -10.88 0.72
C ARG A 3 7.04 -9.97 -0.34
N LEU A 4 7.40 -10.16 -1.61
CA LEU A 4 6.83 -9.38 -2.71
C LEU A 4 5.35 -9.70 -2.92
N ARG A 5 5.00 -10.99 -2.81
CA ARG A 5 3.62 -11.44 -2.94
C ARG A 5 2.75 -10.88 -1.82
N LEU A 6 3.27 -10.83 -0.59
CA LEU A 6 2.57 -10.23 0.55
C LEU A 6 2.31 -8.73 0.36
N GLN A 7 3.30 -7.98 -0.12
CA GLN A 7 3.15 -6.54 -0.41
C GLN A 7 2.15 -6.30 -1.54
N ALA A 8 2.18 -7.14 -2.58
CA ALA A 8 1.21 -7.07 -3.67
C ALA A 8 -0.22 -7.35 -3.18
N TRP A 9 -0.42 -8.38 -2.35
CA TRP A 9 -1.73 -8.67 -1.75
C TRP A 9 -2.20 -7.56 -0.82
N ALA A 10 -1.30 -6.99 0.00
CA ALA A 10 -1.62 -5.83 0.85
C ALA A 10 -2.05 -4.61 0.02
N ALA A 11 -1.36 -4.34 -1.09
CA ALA A 11 -1.72 -3.26 -2.00
C ALA A 11 -3.08 -3.49 -2.67
N ILE A 12 -3.34 -4.72 -3.14
CA ILE A 12 -4.62 -5.10 -3.76
C ILE A 12 -5.77 -4.93 -2.76
N LEU A 13 -5.61 -5.43 -1.52
CA LEU A 13 -6.62 -5.28 -0.47
C LEU A 13 -6.89 -3.80 -0.13
N ALA A 14 -5.84 -3.00 0.02
CA ALA A 14 -5.99 -1.56 0.26
C ALA A 14 -6.72 -0.86 -0.90
N LEU A 15 -6.43 -1.26 -2.13
CA LEU A 15 -7.06 -0.70 -3.32
C LEU A 15 -8.55 -1.08 -3.42
N LEU A 16 -8.91 -2.31 -3.06
CA LEU A 16 -10.30 -2.76 -3.01
C LEU A 16 -11.12 -2.00 -1.96
N ILE A 17 -10.57 -1.81 -0.75
CA ILE A 17 -11.23 -1.02 0.30
C ILE A 17 -11.42 0.43 -0.15
N THR A 18 -10.43 0.99 -0.83
CA THR A 18 -10.48 2.36 -1.36
C THR A 18 -11.50 2.51 -2.48
N ALA A 19 -11.57 1.53 -3.39
CA ALA A 19 -12.57 1.51 -4.45
C ALA A 19 -14.00 1.41 -3.87
N ALA A 20 -14.20 0.57 -2.85
CA ALA A 20 -15.47 0.48 -2.15
C ALA A 20 -15.87 1.82 -1.52
N PHE A 21 -14.95 2.49 -0.82
CA PHE A 21 -15.18 3.82 -0.26
C PHE A 21 -15.44 4.89 -1.33
N ALA A 22 -14.77 4.83 -2.47
CA ALA A 22 -14.97 5.78 -3.57
C ALA A 22 -16.35 5.65 -4.23
N ILE A 23 -16.90 4.43 -4.29
CA ILE A 23 -18.24 4.17 -4.85
C ILE A 23 -19.34 4.49 -3.83
N HIS A 24 -19.12 4.12 -2.56
CA HIS A 24 -20.07 4.38 -1.48
C HIS A 24 -19.35 4.97 -0.27
N PRO A 25 -19.28 6.31 -0.17
CA PRO A 25 -18.64 6.98 0.96
C PRO A 25 -19.59 7.02 2.17
N GLY A 26 -19.81 5.85 2.78
CA GLY A 26 -20.55 5.73 4.04
C GLY A 26 -19.62 5.70 5.27
N PRO A 27 -20.18 5.76 6.48
CA PRO A 27 -19.40 5.80 7.72
C PRO A 27 -18.61 4.51 7.97
N TYR A 28 -19.11 3.36 7.53
CA TYR A 28 -18.44 2.07 7.70
C TYR A 28 -17.28 1.91 6.73
N GLU A 29 -17.46 2.35 5.48
CA GLU A 29 -16.46 2.34 4.42
C GLU A 29 -15.34 3.33 4.74
N MET A 30 -15.68 4.50 5.30
CA MET A 30 -14.71 5.48 5.78
C MET A 30 -13.85 4.90 6.91
N ALA A 31 -14.46 4.20 7.88
CA ALA A 31 -13.73 3.53 8.94
C ALA A 31 -12.81 2.44 8.37
N ALA A 32 -13.30 1.62 7.42
CA ALA A 32 -12.49 0.60 6.77
C ALA A 32 -11.28 1.22 6.02
N PHE A 33 -11.51 2.33 5.32
CA PHE A 33 -10.46 3.05 4.61
C PHE A 33 -9.40 3.62 5.57
N VAL A 34 -9.82 4.31 6.63
CA VAL A 34 -8.90 4.95 7.58
C VAL A 34 -8.10 3.93 8.39
N PHE A 35 -8.76 2.90 8.91
CA PHE A 35 -8.10 1.97 9.84
C PHE A 35 -7.41 0.79 9.16
N PHE A 36 -7.78 0.43 7.93
CA PHE A 36 -7.16 -0.69 7.21
C PHE A 36 -6.42 -0.25 5.95
N ALA A 37 -7.09 0.48 5.04
CA ALA A 37 -6.46 0.84 3.77
C ALA A 37 -5.27 1.79 3.95
N GLN A 38 -5.40 2.85 4.78
CA GLN A 38 -4.31 3.81 5.00
C GLN A 38 -3.06 3.16 5.61
N PRO A 39 -3.11 2.34 6.68
CA PRO A 39 -1.93 1.63 7.17
C PRO A 39 -1.34 0.66 6.14
N LEU A 40 -2.18 -0.07 5.40
CA LEU A 40 -1.70 -0.98 4.35
C LEU A 40 -0.95 -0.22 3.25
N PHE A 41 -1.49 0.91 2.79
CA PHE A 41 -0.80 1.77 1.83
C PHE A 41 0.50 2.32 2.37
N LEU A 42 0.54 2.74 3.63
CA LEU A 42 1.75 3.24 4.25
C LEU A 42 2.85 2.16 4.28
N ILE A 43 2.51 0.93 4.68
CA ILE A 43 3.44 -0.20 4.71
C ILE A 43 3.98 -0.50 3.31
N VAL A 44 3.09 -0.55 2.30
CA VAL A 44 3.46 -0.80 0.91
C VAL A 44 4.35 0.32 0.39
N PHE A 45 3.99 1.57 0.65
CA PHE A 45 4.73 2.75 0.22
C PHE A 45 6.14 2.77 0.80
N ILE A 46 6.28 2.61 2.13
CA ILE A 46 7.59 2.57 2.79
C ILE A 46 8.43 1.42 2.25
N SER A 47 7.84 0.22 2.13
CA SER A 47 8.54 -0.95 1.62
C SER A 47 9.07 -0.75 0.20
N TYR A 48 8.25 -0.14 -0.67
CA TYR A 48 8.62 0.14 -2.04
C TYR A 48 9.65 1.26 -2.12
N ALA A 49 9.45 2.37 -1.40
CA ALA A 49 10.38 3.49 -1.33
C ALA A 49 11.76 3.04 -0.85
N TRP A 50 11.85 2.24 0.21
CA TRP A 50 13.11 1.66 0.67
C TRP A 50 13.79 0.80 -0.39
N ARG A 51 13.00 0.02 -1.14
CA ARG A 51 13.54 -0.80 -2.23
C ARG A 51 14.11 0.07 -3.35
N VAL A 52 13.38 1.11 -3.75
CA VAL A 52 13.83 2.07 -4.78
C VAL A 52 15.10 2.77 -4.33
N VAL A 53 15.16 3.28 -3.09
CA VAL A 53 16.36 3.94 -2.55
C VAL A 53 17.56 2.99 -2.52
N LYS A 54 17.35 1.73 -2.12
CA LYS A 54 18.40 0.71 -2.14
C LYS A 54 18.88 0.44 -3.57
N ASP A 55 17.96 0.27 -4.51
CA ASP A 55 18.30 0.00 -5.92
C ASP A 55 19.04 1.19 -6.56
N LEU A 56 18.64 2.43 -6.26
CA LEU A 56 19.31 3.64 -6.74
C LEU A 56 20.73 3.78 -6.16
N ARG A 57 20.92 3.53 -4.86
CA ARG A 57 22.26 3.51 -4.23
C ARG A 57 23.15 2.42 -4.82
N GLN A 58 22.60 1.23 -5.08
CA GLN A 58 23.36 0.14 -5.72
C GLN A 58 23.78 0.47 -7.15
N LYS A 59 22.98 1.27 -7.85
CA LYS A 59 23.26 1.72 -9.22
C LYS A 59 24.11 3.00 -9.28
N GLY A 60 24.50 3.57 -8.13
CA GLY A 60 25.30 4.80 -8.06
C GLY A 60 24.60 6.05 -8.59
N VAL A 61 23.25 6.05 -8.60
CA VAL A 61 22.43 7.17 -9.07
C VAL A 61 22.11 8.16 -7.93
N LEU A 62 22.31 7.73 -6.68
CA LEU A 62 22.08 8.49 -5.45
C LEU A 62 23.38 8.71 -4.67
#